data_AF-A0A4Q3XXW5-F1
#
_entry.id   AF-A0A4Q3XXW5-F1
#
_cell.length_a   1.000
_cell.length_b   1.000
_cell.length_c   1.000
_cell.angle_alpha   90.00
_cell.angle_beta   90.00
_cell.angle_gamma   90.00
#
_symmetry.space_group_name_H-M   'P 1'
#
loop_
_entity.id
_entity.type
_entity.pdbx_description
1 polymer ?
#
loop_
_entity_poly.entity_id
_entity_poly.type
_entity_poly.pdbx_seq_one_letter_code
_entity_poly.pdbx_strand_id
1 'polypeptide(L)'
;AALAPRSDAAHAANLADRSLHGLRKSAARRLAEAGCSAKQIAAVTGHASLREVERYTLAADQERLARDAFAILGANHSAPKVR
;
A
#
# COMPACT_ATOMS: atom_id res chain seq x y z
N ALA A 1 23.99 -11.58 20.55
CA ALA A 1 22.68 -10.90 20.59
C ALA A 1 21.61 -11.94 20.24
N ALA A 2 20.90 -12.44 21.24
CA ALA A 2 19.90 -13.49 21.06
C ALA A 2 18.73 -12.93 20.24
N LEU A 3 18.39 -13.62 19.15
CA LEU A 3 17.22 -13.35 18.33
C LEU A 3 15.99 -13.63 19.20
N ALA A 4 15.39 -12.57 19.78
CA ALA A 4 14.15 -12.68 20.54
C ALA A 4 13.08 -13.40 19.70
N PRO A 5 12.28 -14.30 20.30
CA PRO A 5 11.22 -14.97 19.58
C PRO A 5 10.31 -13.91 18.91
N ARG A 6 9.94 -14.16 17.65
CA ARG A 6 9.20 -13.21 16.80
C ARG A 6 7.90 -12.67 17.43
N SER A 7 7.41 -13.28 18.50
CA SER A 7 6.26 -12.88 19.31
C SER A 7 6.51 -11.63 20.16
N ASP A 8 7.73 -11.36 20.63
CA ASP A 8 8.00 -10.31 21.62
C ASP A 8 7.73 -8.91 21.07
N ALA A 9 8.09 -8.68 19.80
CA ALA A 9 7.79 -7.42 19.11
C ALA A 9 6.27 -7.20 18.94
N ALA A 10 5.49 -8.27 18.72
CA ALA A 10 4.04 -8.17 18.58
C ALA A 10 3.37 -7.92 19.94
N HIS A 11 3.86 -8.52 21.03
CA HIS A 11 3.40 -8.23 22.38
C HIS A 11 3.73 -6.80 22.82
N ALA A 12 4.95 -6.31 22.53
CA ALA A 12 5.35 -4.93 22.82
C ALA A 12 4.50 -3.90 22.05
N ALA A 13 4.04 -4.23 20.85
CA ALA A 13 3.14 -3.40 20.05
C ALA A 13 1.65 -3.57 20.40
N ASN A 14 1.30 -4.39 21.40
CA ASN A 14 -0.07 -4.74 21.77
C ASN A 14 -0.88 -5.36 20.60
N LEU A 15 -0.19 -6.11 19.75
CA LEU A 15 -0.72 -6.76 18.54
C LEU A 15 -0.86 -8.29 18.73
N ALA A 16 -0.88 -8.77 19.98
CA ALA A 16 -0.92 -10.21 20.29
C ALA A 16 -2.10 -10.94 19.61
N ASP A 17 -3.23 -10.26 19.44
CA ASP A 17 -4.43 -10.80 18.78
C ASP A 17 -4.43 -10.61 17.25
N ARG A 18 -3.36 -10.08 16.66
CA ARG A 18 -3.25 -9.84 15.22
C ARG A 18 -2.38 -10.91 14.59
N SER A 19 -2.94 -11.63 13.63
CA SER A 19 -2.18 -12.62 12.87
C SER A 19 -1.10 -11.93 12.02
N LEU A 20 0.06 -12.59 11.87
CA LEU A 20 1.12 -12.18 10.93
C LEU A 20 0.58 -11.94 9.52
N HIS A 21 -0.40 -12.74 9.11
CA HIS A 21 -1.10 -12.59 7.85
C HIS A 21 -1.88 -11.27 7.75
N GLY A 22 -2.56 -10.86 8.83
CA GLY A 22 -3.24 -9.57 8.92
C GLY A 22 -2.27 -8.39 8.86
N LEU A 23 -1.12 -8.49 9.54
CA LEU A 23 -0.08 -7.47 9.48
C LEU A 23 0.48 -7.31 8.07
N ARG A 24 0.75 -8.41 7.36
CA ARG A 24 1.20 -8.38 5.97
C ARG A 24 0.20 -7.68 5.03
N LYS A 25 -1.10 -7.92 5.21
CA LYS A 25 -2.17 -7.21 4.46
C LYS A 25 -2.16 -5.71 4.77
N SER A 26 -2.06 -5.35 6.05
CA SER A 26 -2.04 -3.94 6.47
C SER A 26 -0.82 -3.19 5.93
N ALA A 27 0.34 -3.85 5.88
CA ALA A 27 1.55 -3.30 5.28
C ALA A 27 1.38 -3.08 3.77
N ALA A 28 0.81 -4.05 3.04
CA ALA A 28 0.53 -3.91 1.61
C ALA A 28 -0.39 -2.70 1.33
N ARG A 29 -1.45 -2.54 2.13
CA ARG A 29 -2.38 -1.41 2.01
C ARG A 29 -1.69 -0.06 2.26
N ARG A 30 -0.91 0.05 3.34
CA ARG A 30 -0.17 1.28 3.66
C ARG A 30 0.81 1.69 2.56
N LEU A 31 1.49 0.73 1.95
CA LEU A 31 2.39 1.00 0.84
C LEU A 31 1.63 1.49 -0.41
N ALA A 32 0.44 0.96 -0.69
CA ALA A 32 -0.39 1.44 -1.79
C ALA A 32 -0.91 2.87 -1.54
N GLU A 33 -1.33 3.17 -0.31
CA GLU A 33 -1.72 4.53 0.11
C GLU A 33 -0.55 5.53 -0.02
N ALA A 34 0.68 5.07 0.18
CA ALA A 34 1.90 5.84 -0.06
C ALA A 34 2.28 5.98 -1.56
N GLY A 35 1.51 5.39 -2.47
CA GLY A 35 1.75 5.47 -3.91
C GLY A 35 2.76 4.46 -4.47
N CYS A 36 3.14 3.44 -3.69
CA CYS A 36 3.98 2.36 -4.21
C CYS A 36 3.23 1.52 -5.24
N SER A 37 3.92 1.10 -6.30
CA SER A 37 3.39 0.17 -7.29
C SER A 37 3.22 -1.24 -6.73
N ALA A 38 2.30 -2.02 -7.31
CA ALA A 38 2.09 -3.42 -6.92
C ALA A 38 3.38 -4.26 -6.92
N LYS A 39 4.33 -3.99 -7.83
CA LYS A 39 5.64 -4.68 -7.87
C LYS A 39 6.53 -4.31 -6.68
N GLN A 40 6.58 -3.02 -6.30
CA GLN A 40 7.31 -2.57 -5.11
C GLN A 40 6.70 -3.18 -3.85
N ILE A 41 5.37 -3.22 -3.78
CA ILE A 41 4.65 -3.82 -2.66
C ILE A 41 4.92 -5.33 -2.58
N ALA A 42 4.90 -6.04 -3.70
CA ALA A 42 5.23 -7.46 -3.77
C ALA A 42 6.65 -7.75 -3.29
N ALA A 43 7.63 -6.93 -3.68
CA ALA A 43 9.01 -7.06 -3.22
C ALA A 43 9.16 -6.89 -1.71
N VAL A 44 8.45 -5.92 -1.11
CA VAL A 44 8.49 -5.68 0.34
C VAL A 44 7.76 -6.78 1.13
N THR A 45 6.63 -7.25 0.61
CA THR A 45 5.76 -8.20 1.32
C THR A 45 6.05 -9.67 1.00
N GLY A 46 6.96 -9.94 0.06
CA GLY A 46 7.37 -11.29 -0.35
C GLY A 46 6.29 -12.05 -1.11
N HIS A 47 5.35 -11.37 -1.79
CA HIS A 47 4.34 -12.04 -2.60
C HIS A 47 4.92 -12.49 -3.94
N ALA A 48 4.78 -13.78 -4.25
CA ALA A 48 5.15 -14.33 -5.55
C ALA A 48 4.16 -13.95 -6.67
N SER A 49 2.90 -13.69 -6.30
CA SER A 49 1.85 -13.30 -7.24
C SER A 49 1.37 -11.87 -6.99
N LEU A 50 1.31 -11.08 -8.06
CA LEU A 50 0.75 -9.73 -8.02
C LEU A 50 -0.76 -9.73 -7.74
N ARG A 51 -1.47 -10.81 -8.08
CA ARG A 51 -2.92 -10.92 -7.87
C ARG A 51 -3.31 -10.85 -6.39
N GLU A 52 -2.46 -11.39 -5.51
CA GLU A 52 -2.68 -11.29 -4.07
C GLU A 52 -2.42 -9.88 -3.55
N VAL A 53 -1.42 -9.18 -4.10
CA VAL A 53 -1.13 -7.78 -3.78
C VAL A 53 -2.29 -6.89 -4.21
N GLU A 54 -2.72 -7.01 -5.47
CA GLU A 54 -3.84 -6.27 -6.05
C GLU A 54 -5.11 -6.43 -5.21
N ARG A 55 -5.42 -7.64 -4.73
CA ARG A 55 -6.58 -7.87 -3.86
C ARG A 55 -6.57 -6.98 -2.61
N TYR A 56 -5.40 -6.71 -2.04
CA TYR A 56 -5.28 -5.92 -0.81
C TYR A 56 -5.07 -4.43 -1.08
N THR A 57 -4.61 -4.05 -2.28
CA THR A 57 -4.33 -2.65 -2.64
C THR A 57 -5.43 -2.01 -3.48
N LEU A 58 -6.33 -2.79 -4.09
CA LEU A 58 -7.36 -2.30 -5.03
C LEU A 58 -8.12 -1.07 -4.53
N ALA A 59 -8.60 -1.10 -3.29
CA ALA A 59 -9.38 0.01 -2.73
C ALA A 59 -8.52 1.29 -2.57
N ALA A 60 -7.28 1.15 -2.10
CA ALA A 60 -6.35 2.27 -1.94
C ALA A 60 -5.91 2.82 -3.30
N ASP A 61 -5.64 1.94 -4.25
CA ASP A 61 -5.29 2.30 -5.62
C ASP A 61 -6.45 3.02 -6.32
N GLN A 62 -7.68 2.55 -6.17
CA GLN A 62 -8.86 3.17 -6.77
C GLN A 62 -9.06 4.61 -6.28
N GLU A 63 -8.95 4.85 -4.97
CA GLU A 63 -9.08 6.20 -4.40
C GLU A 63 -7.97 7.14 -4.89
N ARG A 64 -6.72 6.66 -4.91
CA ARG A 64 -5.57 7.43 -5.40
C ARG A 64 -5.72 7.74 -6.89
N LEU A 65 -5.99 6.73 -7.72
CA LEU A 65 -6.13 6.89 -9.16
C LEU A 65 -7.29 7.81 -9.54
N ALA A 66 -8.40 7.79 -8.78
CA ALA A 66 -9.49 8.73 -8.97
C ALA A 66 -9.03 10.18 -8.72
N ARG A 67 -8.33 10.44 -7.62
CA ARG A 67 -7.77 11.78 -7.33
C ARG A 67 -6.80 12.23 -8.41
N ASP A 68 -5.90 11.36 -8.83
CA ASP A 68 -4.92 11.65 -9.88
C ASP A 68 -5.61 11.98 -11.21
N ALA A 69 -6.64 11.22 -11.59
CA ALA A 69 -7.42 11.45 -12.81
C ALA A 69 -8.13 12.82 -12.81
N PHE A 70 -8.77 13.20 -11.70
CA PHE A 70 -9.40 14.52 -11.57
C PHE A 70 -8.38 15.67 -11.59
N ALA A 71 -7.21 15.48 -11.00
CA ALA A 71 -6.14 16.47 -11.04
C ALA A 71 -5.64 16.71 -12.49
N ILE A 72 -5.47 15.63 -13.27
CA ILE A 72 -5.10 15.71 -14.69
C ILE A 72 -6.18 16.47 -15.48
N LEU A 73 -7.46 16.16 -15.26
CA LEU A 73 -8.56 16.83 -15.94
C LEU A 73 -8.60 18.34 -15.63
N GLY A 74 -8.42 18.70 -14.36
CA GLY A 74 -8.37 20.11 -13.92
C GLY A 74 -7.18 20.87 -14.49
N ALA A 75 -5.99 20.25 -14.55
CA ALA A 75 -4.80 20.84 -15.15
C ALA A 75 -4.97 21.11 -16.65
N ASN A 76 -5.58 20.18 -17.37
CA ASN A 76 -5.83 20.31 -18.81
C ASN A 76 -6.87 21.40 -19.14
N HIS A 77 -7.82 21.66 -18.24
CA HIS A 77 -8.82 22.72 -18.43
C HIS A 77 -8.27 24.13 -18.21
N SER A 78 -7.18 24.28 -17.44
CA SER A 78 -6.63 25.58 -17.04
C SER A 78 -5.62 26.19 -18.04
N ALA A 79 -5.39 25.56 -19.19
CA ALA A 79 -4.41 26.03 -20.16
C ALA A 79 -5.02 26.65 -21.44
N PRO A 80 -5.43 27.94 -21.43
CA PRO A 80 -5.41 28.76 -22.63
C PRO A 80 -4.11 29.57 -22.62
N LYS A 81 -3.08 29.10 -23.33
CA LYS A 81 -1.97 29.97 -23.74
C LYS A 81 -2.12 30.24 -25.23
N VAL A 82 -3.08 31.10 -25.55
CA VAL A 82 -3.11 31.81 -26.82
C VAL A 82 -2.04 32.88 -26.73
N ARG A 83 -0.95 32.73 -27.50
CA ARG A 83 -0.04 33.82 -27.85
C ARG A 83 -0.49 34.42 -29.17
#